data_AF-A0A2D5BNQ4-F1
#
_entry.id   AF-A0A2D5BNQ4-F1
#
_cell.length_a   1.000
_cell.length_b   1.000
_cell.length_c   1.000
_cell.angle_alpha   90.00
_cell.angle_beta   90.00
_cell.angle_gamma   90.00
#
_symmetry.space_group_name_H-M   'P 1'
#
loop_
_entity.id
_entity.type
_entity.pdbx_description
1 polymer ?
#
loop_
_entity_poly.entity_id
_entity_poly.type
_entity_poly.pdbx_seq_one_letter_code
_entity_poly.pdbx_strand_id
1 'polypeptide(L)' 'MHKFREPFVWQDDDGLLREQRRLVSGLSPPRPVIFRSNHASNALPLKGTLPKDRERIVAMLDAALDGDVPLVPPEWRAY' A
#
# COMPACT_ATOMS: atom_id res chain seq x y z
N MET A 1 -19.74 -21.67 14.47
CA MET A 1 -18.31 -21.38 14.66
C MET A 1 -17.99 -20.04 14.00
N HIS A 2 -17.76 -18.97 14.76
CA HIS A 2 -17.14 -17.77 14.18
C HIS A 2 -15.63 -18.02 14.11
N LYS A 3 -15.09 -18.06 12.88
CA LYS A 3 -13.70 -18.40 12.59
C LYS A 3 -12.69 -17.37 13.16
N PHE A 4 -13.17 -16.17 13.49
CA PHE A 4 -12.37 -15.06 14.02
C PHE A 4 -13.07 -14.46 15.24
N ARG A 5 -12.28 -14.10 16.27
CA ARG A 5 -12.78 -13.69 17.59
C ARG A 5 -13.35 -12.27 17.62
N GLU A 6 -12.94 -11.41 16.70
CA GLU A 6 -13.36 -10.01 16.62
C GLU A 6 -14.18 -9.75 15.34
N PRO A 7 -15.10 -8.76 15.35
CA PRO A 7 -15.79 -8.30 14.15
C PRO A 7 -14.79 -7.81 13.10
N PHE A 8 -15.10 -8.06 11.83
CA PHE A 8 -14.34 -7.46 10.73
C PHE A 8 -14.58 -5.95 10.68
N VAL A 9 -13.51 -5.18 10.54
CA VAL A 9 -13.53 -3.72 10.41
C VAL A 9 -12.77 -3.34 9.14
N TRP A 10 -13.39 -2.54 8.28
CA TRP A 10 -12.74 -1.99 7.09
C TRP A 10 -11.65 -1.00 7.50
N GLN A 11 -10.51 -1.06 6.83
CA GLN A 11 -9.48 -0.03 6.95
C GLN A 11 -9.84 1.19 6.10
N ASP A 12 -9.48 2.36 6.60
CA ASP A 12 -9.43 3.60 5.83
C ASP A 12 -8.12 3.68 5.02
N ASP A 13 -7.94 4.78 4.29
CA ASP A 13 -6.77 4.98 3.45
C ASP A 13 -5.46 4.98 4.26
N ASP A 14 -5.43 5.62 5.43
CA ASP A 14 -4.25 5.63 6.32
C ASP A 14 -3.91 4.21 6.77
N GLY A 15 -4.92 3.43 7.20
CA GLY A 15 -4.76 2.03 7.57
C GLY A 15 -4.20 1.17 6.43
N LEU A 16 -4.74 1.32 5.22
CA LEU A 16 -4.28 0.61 4.02
C LEU A 16 -2.83 0.98 3.66
N LEU A 17 -2.47 2.26 3.72
CA LEU A 17 -1.09 2.72 3.45
C LEU A 17 -0.10 2.19 4.50
N ARG A 18 -0.46 2.19 5.79
CA ARG A 18 0.39 1.63 6.85
C ARG A 18 0.60 0.13 6.68
N GLU A 19 -0.43 -0.61 6.29
CA GLU A 19 -0.30 -2.04 5.99
C GLU A 19 0.61 -2.29 4.79
N GLN A 20 0.39 -1.54 3.70
CA GLN A 20 1.20 -1.65 2.50
C GLN A 20 2.68 -1.31 2.76
N ARG A 21 2.94 -0.28 3.58
CA ARG A 21 4.28 0.07 4.06
C ARG A 21 4.94 -1.09 4.81
N ARG A 22 4.21 -1.71 5.76
CA ARG A 22 4.70 -2.87 6.51
C ARG A 22 5.03 -4.03 5.56
N LEU A 23 4.11 -4.36 4.65
CA LEU A 23 4.30 -5.39 3.65
C LEU A 23 5.57 -5.15 2.83
N VAL A 24 5.66 -4.00 2.15
CA VAL A 24 6.79 -3.71 1.24
C VAL A 24 8.12 -3.64 1.99
N SER A 25 8.16 -3.08 3.20
CA SER A 25 9.38 -3.01 4.01
C SER A 25 9.94 -4.40 4.37
N GLY A 26 9.05 -5.39 4.57
CA GLY A 26 9.42 -6.78 4.86
C GLY A 26 9.78 -7.62 3.62
N LEU A 27 9.55 -7.12 2.39
CA LEU A 27 9.82 -7.88 1.18
C LEU A 27 11.28 -7.74 0.73
N SER A 28 11.98 -8.87 0.68
CA SER A 28 13.33 -8.98 0.10
C SER A 28 13.46 -10.27 -0.72
N PRO A 29 12.75 -10.38 -1.86
CA PRO A 29 12.73 -11.62 -2.63
C PRO A 29 14.12 -11.92 -3.23
N PRO A 30 14.52 -13.21 -3.32
CA PRO A 30 15.83 -13.60 -3.85
C PRO A 30 15.95 -13.43 -5.37
N ARG A 31 14.83 -13.18 -6.05
CA ARG A 31 14.76 -12.86 -7.48
C ARG A 31 13.90 -11.61 -7.67
N PRO A 32 14.13 -10.81 -8.73
CA PRO A 32 13.32 -9.63 -9.00
C PRO A 32 11.82 -9.95 -9.08
N VAL A 33 11.02 -9.19 -8.36
CA VAL A 33 9.54 -9.29 -8.38
C VAL A 33 8.96 -7.96 -8.83
N ILE A 34 8.11 -7.99 -9.85
CA ILE A 34 7.35 -6.83 -10.28
C ILE A 34 6.26 -6.54 -9.24
N PHE A 35 6.32 -5.36 -8.61
CA PHE A 35 5.31 -4.90 -7.66
C PHE A 35 4.40 -3.85 -8.32
N ARG A 36 3.09 -4.05 -8.21
CA ARG A 36 2.06 -3.16 -8.75
C ARG A 36 0.92 -3.04 -7.75
N SER A 37 0.63 -1.81 -7.37
CA SER A 37 -0.53 -1.41 -6.58
C SER A 37 -1.15 -0.19 -7.25
N ASN A 38 -1.63 -0.38 -8.48
CA ASN A 38 -2.10 0.69 -9.37
C ASN A 38 -3.50 0.37 -9.91
N HIS A 39 -4.30 -0.39 -9.16
CA HIS A 39 -5.71 -0.57 -9.48
C HIS A 39 -6.45 0.75 -9.24
N ALA A 40 -7.55 0.97 -9.95
CA ALA A 40 -8.30 2.22 -9.87
C ALA A 40 -8.89 2.50 -8.47
N SER A 41 -8.98 1.48 -7.62
CA SER A 41 -9.42 1.60 -6.23
C SER A 41 -8.32 2.05 -5.26
N ASN A 42 -7.06 2.10 -5.68
CA ASN A 42 -5.94 2.44 -4.80
C ASN A 42 -5.88 3.95 -4.50
N ALA A 43 -5.68 4.29 -3.22
CA ALA A 43 -5.41 5.66 -2.78
C ALA A 43 -4.08 6.21 -3.28
N LEU A 44 -3.08 5.34 -3.42
CA LEU A 44 -1.73 5.68 -3.87
C LEU A 44 -1.26 4.68 -4.92
N PRO A 45 -1.16 5.08 -6.20
CA PRO A 45 -0.64 4.22 -7.26
C PRO A 45 0.86 3.95 -7.06
N LEU A 46 1.23 2.69 -6.83
CA LEU A 46 2.64 2.29 -6.66
C LEU A 46 3.08 1.30 -7.74
N LYS A 47 4.34 1.46 -8.18
CA LYS A 47 5.01 0.53 -9.09
C LYS A 47 6.51 0.47 -8.80
N GLY A 48 7.08 -0.72 -8.96
CA GLY A 48 8.52 -0.93 -8.94
C GLY A 48 8.89 -2.40 -9.14
N THR A 49 10.16 -2.70 -8.95
CA THR A 49 10.73 -4.05 -8.95
C THR A 49 11.46 -4.27 -7.64
N LEU A 50 11.00 -5.22 -6.82
CA LEU A 50 11.60 -5.56 -5.53
C LEU A 50 12.74 -6.57 -5.70
N PRO A 51 13.81 -6.51 -4.89
CA PRO A 51 14.02 -5.55 -3.78
C PRO A 51 14.57 -4.18 -4.23
N LYS A 52 15.00 -4.03 -5.50
CA LYS A 52 15.69 -2.82 -6.01
C LYS A 52 14.96 -1.51 -5.69
N ASP A 53 13.64 -1.48 -5.82
CA ASP A 53 12.82 -0.27 -5.61
C ASP A 53 12.21 -0.17 -4.21
N ARG A 54 12.58 -1.06 -3.28
CA ARG A 54 11.92 -1.14 -1.96
C ARG A 54 12.02 0.17 -1.20
N GLU A 55 13.23 0.72 -1.00
CA GLU A 55 13.39 1.95 -0.23
C GLU A 55 12.63 3.12 -0.86
N ARG A 56 12.64 3.21 -2.20
CA ARG A 56 11.88 4.23 -2.95
C ARG A 56 10.37 4.11 -2.72
N ILE A 57 9.83 2.88 -2.72
CA ILE A 57 8.41 2.65 -2.49
C ILE A 57 8.03 2.97 -1.04
N VAL A 58 8.86 2.56 -0.07
CA VAL A 58 8.64 2.87 1.35
C VAL A 58 8.67 4.39 1.59
N ALA A 59 9.62 5.11 1.00
CA ALA A 59 9.68 6.56 1.12
C ALA A 59 8.45 7.27 0.52
N MET A 60 7.89 6.75 -0.59
CA MET A 60 6.65 7.29 -1.16
C MET A 60 5.45 7.07 -0.24
N LEU A 61 5.40 5.91 0.43
CA LEU A 61 4.36 5.60 1.41
C LEU A 61 4.49 6.49 2.66
N ASP A 62 5.71 6.72 3.13
CA ASP A 62 5.98 7.63 4.25
C ASP A 62 5.55 9.06 3.91
N ALA A 63 5.95 9.59 2.74
CA ALA A 63 5.53 10.91 2.30
C ALA A 63 4.01 11.05 2.12
N ALA A 64 3.32 9.99 1.68
CA ALA A 64 1.85 9.99 1.58
C ALA A 64 1.17 9.96 2.96
N LEU A 65 1.74 9.23 3.93
CA LEU A 65 1.26 9.19 5.32
C LEU A 65 1.49 10.53 6.04
N ASP A 66 2.57 11.24 5.71
CA ASP A 66 2.88 12.56 6.26
C ASP A 66 2.09 13.69 5.57
N GLY A 67 1.35 13.39 4.49
CA GLY A 67 0.54 14.34 3.73
C GLY A 67 1.32 15.16 2.69
N ASP A 68 2.61 14.84 2.48
CA ASP A 68 3.46 15.49 1.49
C ASP A 68 3.13 15.06 0.05
N VAL A 69 2.50 13.90 -0.12
CA VAL A 69 2.02 13.37 -1.40
C VAL A 69 0.49 13.25 -1.36
N PRO A 70 -0.24 13.89 -2.29
CA PRO A 70 -1.68 13.78 -2.32
C PRO A 70 -2.13 12.38 -2.71
N LEU A 71 -3.17 11.88 -2.04
CA LEU A 71 -3.87 10.66 -2.41
C LEU A 71 -4.85 10.92 -3.56
N VAL A 72 -5.16 9.89 -4.34
CA VAL A 72 -6.25 9.95 -5.31
C VAL A 72 -7.56 10.17 -4.55
N PRO A 73 -8.36 11.21 -4.83
CA PRO A 73 -9.63 11.42 -4.13
C PRO A 73 -10.59 10.23 -4.29
N PRO A 74 -11.34 9.81 -3.24
CA PRO A 74 -12.26 8.67 -3.30
C PRO A 74 -13.26 8.75 -4.45
N GLU A 75 -13.76 9.95 -4.78
CA GLU A 75 -14.70 10.20 -5.87
C GLU A 75 -14.11 9.94 -7.28
N TRP A 76 -12.78 9.83 -7.40
CA TRP A 76 -12.09 9.52 -8.65
C TRP A 76 -11.63 8.06 -8.74
N ARG A 77 -11.84 7.27 -7.67
CA ARG A 77 -11.47 5.85 -7.62
C ARG A 77 -12.61 4.98 -8.15
N ALA A 78 -12.27 3.96 -8.94
CA ALA A 78 -13.24 2.97 -9.39
C ALA A 78 -13.22 1.74 -8.47
N TYR A 79 -14.40 1.21 -8.17
CA TYR A 79 -14.62 0.03 -7.34
C TYR A 79 -15.10 -1.16 -8.18
#